data_AF-A0A953JME2-F1
#
_entry.id   AF-A0A953JME2-F1
#
_cell.length_a   1.000
_cell.length_b   1.000
_cell.length_c   1.000
_cell.angle_alpha   90.00
_cell.angle_beta   90.00
_cell.angle_gamma   90.00
#
_symmetry.space_group_name_H-M   'P 1'
#
loop_
_entity.id
_entity.type
_entity.pdbx_description
1 polymer ?
#
loop_
_entity_poly.entity_id
_entity_poly.type
_entity_poly.pdbx_seq_one_letter_code
_entity_poly.pdbx_strand_id
1 'polypeptide(L)'
;ADPNTIAEVHDYVGGDAAAVEGRFGPVAAWRDRHRVPVLVTELGGAQGHETDRAAWVADLRRILPVLRRHRLPAALWSYSHGSWWRIQEGDQPTPRPEIRALIG
;
A
#
# COMPACT_ATOMS: atom_id res chain seq x y z
N ALA A 1 -12.81 -16.56 -14.22
CA ALA A 1 -13.43 -15.24 -13.97
C ALA A 1 -13.56 -14.53 -15.31
N ASP A 2 -14.48 -13.58 -15.42
CA ASP A 2 -14.49 -12.65 -16.55
C ASP A 2 -13.11 -11.97 -16.66
N PRO A 3 -12.54 -11.78 -17.87
CA PRO A 3 -11.19 -11.23 -18.04
C PRO A 3 -11.03 -9.80 -17.48
N ASN A 4 -12.13 -9.10 -17.19
CA ASN A 4 -12.14 -7.76 -16.61
C ASN A 4 -12.37 -7.78 -15.09
N THR A 5 -12.43 -8.96 -14.46
CA THR A 5 -12.54 -9.06 -13.00
C THR A 5 -11.18 -8.91 -12.34
N ILE A 6 -11.08 -7.95 -11.42
CA ILE A 6 -9.92 -7.76 -10.54
C ILE A 6 -10.42 -7.89 -9.09
N ALA A 7 -9.65 -8.57 -8.25
CA ALA A 7 -9.89 -8.61 -6.81
C ALA A 7 -9.11 -7.49 -6.11
N GLU A 8 -9.76 -6.84 -5.16
CA GLU A 8 -9.23 -5.67 -4.47
C GLU A 8 -8.88 -6.00 -3.02
N VAL A 9 -7.79 -5.42 -2.53
CA VAL A 9 -7.31 -5.59 -1.15
C VAL A 9 -6.95 -4.23 -0.56
N HIS A 10 -7.38 -4.00 0.68
CA HIS A 10 -7.15 -2.77 1.41
C HIS A 10 -6.39 -3.11 2.71
N ASP A 11 -5.33 -2.38 3.05
CA ASP A 11 -4.57 -2.59 4.29
C ASP A 11 -4.08 -1.27 4.89
N TYR A 12 -4.36 -1.10 6.18
CA TYR A 12 -4.02 0.08 7.00
C TYR A 12 -3.39 -0.31 8.34
N VAL A 13 -2.90 -1.54 8.43
CA VAL A 13 -2.50 -2.14 9.71
C VAL A 13 -1.04 -1.86 10.02
N GLY A 14 -0.20 -1.69 8.99
CA GLY A 14 1.24 -1.56 9.16
C GLY A 14 1.88 -2.82 9.76
N GLY A 15 2.88 -2.62 10.61
CA GLY A 15 3.60 -3.70 11.29
C GLY A 15 4.94 -4.07 10.65
N ASP A 16 5.59 -5.07 11.22
CA ASP A 16 6.87 -5.59 10.71
C ASP A 16 6.68 -6.47 9.47
N ALA A 17 7.79 -6.85 8.85
CA ALA A 17 7.78 -7.64 7.63
C ALA A 17 7.09 -9.00 7.79
N ALA A 18 7.15 -9.63 8.97
CA ALA A 18 6.52 -10.93 9.20
C ALA A 18 5.00 -10.80 9.31
N ALA A 19 4.52 -9.76 10.02
CA ALA A 19 3.11 -9.45 10.11
C ALA A 19 2.51 -9.11 8.73
N VAL A 20 3.22 -8.32 7.93
CA VAL A 20 2.81 -7.98 6.56
C VAL A 20 2.81 -9.22 5.65
N GLU A 21 3.83 -10.07 5.75
CA GLU A 21 3.93 -11.34 5.01
C GLU A 21 2.75 -12.28 5.34
N GLY A 22 2.39 -12.37 6.62
CA GLY A 22 1.25 -13.16 7.08
C GLY A 22 -0.10 -12.71 6.49
N ARG A 23 -0.24 -11.43 6.14
CA ARG A 23 -1.45 -10.89 5.50
C ARG A 23 -1.42 -11.03 3.97
N PHE A 24 -0.32 -10.64 3.33
CA PHE A 24 -0.25 -10.58 1.86
C PHE A 24 0.20 -11.88 1.18
N GLY A 25 0.90 -12.77 1.89
CA GLY A 25 1.25 -14.09 1.37
C GLY A 25 0.02 -14.92 0.98
N PRO A 26 -0.99 -15.06 1.85
CA PRO A 26 -2.25 -15.72 1.50
C PRO A 26 -2.99 -15.08 0.33
N VAL A 27 -2.96 -13.75 0.22
CA VAL A 27 -3.56 -13.00 -0.91
C VAL A 27 -2.88 -13.37 -2.23
N ALA A 28 -1.55 -13.39 -2.25
CA ALA A 28 -0.79 -13.79 -3.43
C ALA A 28 -1.05 -15.26 -3.80
N ALA A 29 -1.08 -16.15 -2.80
CA ALA A 29 -1.41 -17.56 -3.01
C ALA A 29 -2.84 -17.75 -3.56
N TRP A 30 -3.79 -16.92 -3.12
CA TRP A 30 -5.15 -16.90 -3.67
C TRP A 30 -5.16 -16.43 -5.13
N ARG A 31 -4.49 -15.31 -5.45
CA ARG A 31 -4.33 -14.79 -6.81
C ARG A 31 -3.86 -15.89 -7.76
N ASP A 32 -2.80 -16.60 -7.37
CA ASP A 32 -2.15 -17.61 -8.20
C ASP A 32 -3.04 -18.85 -8.39
N ARG A 33 -3.73 -19.29 -7.33
CA ARG A 33 -4.68 -20.41 -7.38
C ARG A 33 -5.86 -20.13 -8.29
N HIS A 34 -6.43 -18.94 -8.20
CA HIS A 34 -7.66 -18.57 -8.90
C HIS A 34 -7.42 -17.93 -10.27
N ARG A 35 -6.17 -17.56 -10.58
CA ARG A 35 -5.79 -16.84 -11.81
C ARG A 35 -6.62 -15.58 -12.02
N VAL A 36 -6.92 -14.89 -10.92
CA VAL A 36 -7.62 -13.60 -10.91
C VAL A 36 -6.61 -12.54 -10.51
N PRO A 37 -6.42 -11.46 -11.28
CA PRO A 37 -5.55 -10.35 -10.88
C PRO A 37 -5.96 -9.78 -9.52
N VAL A 38 -4.98 -9.43 -8.70
CA VAL A 38 -5.21 -8.73 -7.42
C VAL A 38 -4.48 -7.40 -7.45
N LEU A 39 -5.16 -6.35 -7.02
CA LEU A 39 -4.61 -5.02 -6.80
C LEU A 39 -4.83 -4.62 -5.33
N VAL A 40 -3.79 -4.11 -4.68
CA VAL A 40 -3.95 -3.44 -3.38
C VAL A 40 -4.37 -2.01 -3.64
N THR A 41 -5.67 -1.78 -3.75
CA THR A 41 -6.26 -0.49 -4.16
C THR A 41 -6.13 0.58 -3.09
N GLU A 42 -6.00 0.17 -1.83
CA GLU A 42 -5.80 1.10 -0.72
C GLU A 42 -4.72 0.58 0.23
N LEU A 43 -3.56 1.25 0.22
CA LEU A 43 -2.46 0.94 1.11
C LEU A 43 -2.06 2.14 1.98
N GLY A 44 -2.17 1.99 3.30
CA GLY A 44 -1.65 2.94 4.27
C GLY A 44 -0.51 2.38 5.13
N GLY A 45 0.10 3.25 5.94
CA GLY A 45 0.80 2.84 7.16
C GLY A 45 -0.18 2.40 8.25
N ALA A 46 0.32 2.14 9.46
CA ALA A 46 -0.52 1.72 10.57
C ALA A 46 -1.55 2.80 10.95
N GLN A 47 -2.75 2.35 11.32
CA GLN A 47 -3.75 3.21 11.94
C GLN A 47 -3.16 3.86 13.21
N GLY A 48 -3.37 5.17 13.37
CA GLY A 48 -2.75 6.00 14.39
C GLY A 48 -1.45 6.70 13.94
N HIS A 49 -0.85 6.31 12.82
CA HIS A 49 0.32 7.01 12.24
C HIS A 49 -0.07 8.00 11.13
N GLU A 50 -1.36 8.27 10.92
CA GLU A 50 -1.84 9.08 9.80
C GLU A 50 -1.38 10.54 9.86
N THR A 51 -1.04 11.04 11.04
CA THR A 51 -0.55 12.42 11.24
C THR A 51 0.96 12.49 11.49
N ASP A 52 1.63 11.35 11.74
CA ASP A 52 3.08 11.28 11.89
C ASP A 52 3.71 10.76 10.61
N ARG A 53 4.27 11.69 9.83
CA ARG A 53 4.95 11.38 8.58
C ARG A 53 6.06 10.36 8.74
N ALA A 54 6.87 10.49 9.78
CA ALA A 54 8.05 9.67 9.94
C ALA A 54 7.65 8.24 10.28
N ALA A 55 6.64 8.08 11.15
CA ALA A 55 6.05 6.79 11.46
C ALA A 55 5.39 6.14 10.22
N TRP A 56 4.59 6.90 9.47
CA TRP A 56 3.94 6.41 8.25
C TRP A 56 4.96 5.98 7.18
N VAL A 57 5.99 6.78 6.94
CA VAL A 57 7.12 6.45 6.06
C VAL A 57 7.84 5.18 6.52
N ALA A 58 8.03 5.01 7.84
CA ALA A 58 8.67 3.83 8.41
C ALA A 58 7.82 2.57 8.19
N ASP A 59 6.49 2.68 8.26
CA ASP A 59 5.60 1.56 7.94
C ASP A 59 5.68 1.20 6.45
N LEU A 60 5.59 2.18 5.56
CA LEU A 60 5.70 1.92 4.12
C LEU A 60 7.05 1.27 3.74
N ARG A 61 8.14 1.67 4.40
CA ARG A 61 9.47 1.03 4.24
C ARG A 61 9.46 -0.47 4.55
N ARG A 62 8.60 -0.90 5.48
CA ARG A 62 8.45 -2.33 5.85
C ARG A 62 7.48 -3.05 4.91
N ILE A 63 6.39 -2.39 4.54
CA ILE A 63 5.29 -2.99 3.76
C ILE A 63 5.65 -3.17 2.29
N LEU A 64 6.15 -2.12 1.62
CA LEU A 64 6.33 -2.11 0.17
C LEU A 64 7.29 -3.20 -0.35
N PRO A 65 8.40 -3.53 0.33
CA PRO A 65 9.24 -4.65 -0.08
C PRO A 65 8.50 -6.00 -0.09
N VAL A 66 7.58 -6.24 0.85
CA VAL A 66 6.80 -7.48 0.92
C VAL A 66 5.86 -7.57 -0.28
N LEU A 67 5.11 -6.50 -0.57
CA LEU A 67 4.20 -6.43 -1.72
C LEU A 67 4.95 -6.63 -3.04
N ARG A 68 6.15 -6.05 -3.19
CA ARG A 68 7.02 -6.24 -4.36
C ARG A 68 7.42 -7.70 -4.54
N ARG A 69 7.83 -8.40 -3.47
CA ARG A 69 8.17 -9.83 -3.55
C ARG A 69 7.00 -10.67 -4.07
N HIS A 70 5.79 -10.35 -3.64
CA HIS A 70 4.56 -11.01 -4.10
C HIS A 70 4.04 -10.54 -5.44
N ARG A 71 4.66 -9.51 -6.06
CA ARG A 71 4.18 -8.84 -7.27
C ARG A 71 2.73 -8.37 -7.12
N LEU A 72 2.41 -7.82 -5.95
CA LEU A 72 1.12 -7.20 -5.67
C LEU A 72 1.25 -5.70 -5.94
N PRO A 73 0.68 -5.19 -7.05
CA PRO A 73 0.65 -3.75 -7.28
C PRO A 73 -0.16 -3.09 -6.17
N ALA A 74 0.22 -1.87 -5.81
CA ALA A 74 -0.44 -1.13 -4.75
C ALA A 74 -0.61 0.35 -5.12
N ALA A 75 -1.77 0.89 -4.76
CA ALA A 75 -2.01 2.32 -4.72
C ALA A 75 -1.92 2.78 -3.27
N LEU A 76 -1.05 3.77 -3.01
CA LEU A 76 -0.97 4.37 -1.69
C LEU A 76 -2.27 5.15 -1.44
N TRP A 77 -2.96 4.76 -0.37
CA TRP A 77 -4.14 5.48 0.07
C TRP A 77 -3.72 6.77 0.75
N SER A 78 -3.68 7.83 -0.04
CA SER A 78 -3.51 9.19 0.45
C SER A 78 -4.63 10.13 -0.03
N TYR A 79 -5.76 9.58 -0.51
CA TYR A 79 -6.77 10.38 -1.22
C TYR A 79 -8.06 10.68 -0.45
N SER A 80 -8.44 9.98 0.64
CA SER A 80 -9.76 10.27 1.25
C SER A 80 -9.97 9.99 2.75
N HIS A 81 -8.95 9.68 3.54
CA HIS A 81 -9.09 9.73 5.00
C HIS A 81 -8.07 10.68 5.66
N GLY A 82 -8.58 11.86 6.06
CA GLY A 82 -7.86 12.85 6.87
C GLY A 82 -6.79 13.63 6.12
N SER A 83 -7.17 14.80 5.61
CA SER A 83 -6.44 16.07 5.32
C SER A 83 -4.91 16.25 5.41
N TRP A 84 -4.13 15.31 5.95
CA TRP A 84 -2.78 15.54 6.46
C TRP A 84 -1.66 15.35 5.43
N TRP A 85 -1.83 14.44 4.46
CA TRP A 85 -0.81 14.13 3.44
C TRP A 85 -1.31 14.19 2.00
N ARG A 86 -2.26 15.10 1.72
CA ARG A 86 -2.67 15.43 0.35
C ARG A 86 -1.49 16.01 -0.44
N ILE A 87 -1.59 15.97 -1.78
CA ILE A 87 -1.12 17.12 -2.58
C ILE A 87 -1.96 18.30 -2.09
N GLN A 88 -1.35 19.16 -1.29
CA GLN A 88 -2.00 20.37 -0.83
C GLN A 88 -2.04 21.39 -1.96
N GLU A 89 -2.88 22.40 -1.84
CA GLU A 89 -2.84 23.54 -2.74
C GLU A 89 -1.43 24.15 -2.73
N GLY A 90 -0.76 24.13 -3.89
CA GLY A 90 0.64 24.56 -4.05
C GLY A 90 1.70 23.46 -3.99
N ASP A 91 1.36 22.22 -3.62
CA ASP A 91 2.28 21.09 -3.79
C ASP A 91 2.48 20.79 -5.28
N GLN A 92 3.69 20.36 -5.64
CA GLN A 92 3.97 19.85 -6.98
C GLN A 92 3.18 18.56 -7.24
N PRO A 93 2.82 18.23 -8.50
CA PRO A 93 2.07 17.02 -8.83
C PRO A 93 2.84 15.72 -8.51
N THR A 94 4.10 15.82 -8.11
CA THR A 94 4.98 14.71 -7.77
C THR A 94 4.88 14.36 -6.29
N PRO A 95 4.90 13.05 -5.94
CA PRO A 95 5.01 12.61 -4.56
C PRO A 95 6.21 13.24 -3.85
N ARG A 96 6.08 13.53 -2.55
CA ARG A 96 7.17 14.07 -1.74
C ARG A 96 8.43 13.20 -1.86
N PRO A 97 9.65 13.78 -1.87
CA PRO A 97 10.88 13.05 -2.20
C PRO A 97 11.09 11.75 -1.41
N GLU A 98 10.78 11.77 -0.11
CA GLU A 98 10.88 10.62 0.78
C GLU A 98 9.92 9.48 0.42
N ILE A 99 8.75 9.78 -0.15
CA ILE A 99 7.79 8.78 -0.64
C ILE A 99 8.17 8.31 -2.03
N ARG A 100 8.59 9.23 -2.89
CA ARG A 100 9.10 8.91 -4.23
C ARG A 100 10.23 7.88 -4.17
N ALA A 101 11.18 8.08 -3.25
CA ALA A 101 12.28 7.14 -3.02
C ALA A 101 11.81 5.73 -2.61
N LEU A 102 10.61 5.60 -2.03
CA LEU A 102 10.06 4.31 -1.62
C LEU A 102 9.29 3.59 -2.70
N ILE A 103 8.69 4.30 -3.65
CA ILE A 103 7.83 3.72 -4.70
C ILE A 103 8.58 3.41 -5.99
N GLY A 104 9.72 4.07 -6.25
CA GLY A 104 10.53 3.89 -7.46
C GLY A 104 10.07 4.80 -8.59
#